data_AF-A0A818CY74-F1
#
_entry.id   AF-A0A818CY74-F1
#
_cell.length_a   1.000
_cell.length_b   1.000
_cell.length_c   1.000
_cell.angle_alpha   90.00
_cell.angle_beta   90.00
_cell.angle_gamma   90.00
#
_symmetry.space_group_name_H-M   'P 1'
#
loop_
_entity.id
_entity.type
_entity.pdbx_description
1 polymer ?
#
loop_
_entity_poly.entity_id
_entity_poly.type
_entity_poly.pdbx_seq_one_letter_code
_entity_poly.pdbx_strand_id
1 'polypeptide(L)'
;MTESSATSNFDNYIIELHDNLDRLREIPDVDEQCSVLIGDLAQAYSEHPSPMQTAMCLSSLFSGQKNILTFLRRASSKIELKKTKIEILQFLKFFVETASNKILPYAVELKTVLLIIFNVDSASDVRAAVFPILSQLMELSAGFPDMESEIDKMATTFLDQIGLQSSKTTATIKGLSLAFLGLLCKYFPEHMRKYADPLLLGQFLKYLHEHLVRDVVKFEMLIASGAMEGLIYYLVNFVPSAVPIQQTTLNRNKTKDDEKRIKEEQIRCESDLKRVYIYASRAIQTQDQTNLNRYALVKAGLELFAQHSTLFTEYLYDDYPEILRCLRAWNAHDNYDVKKIAQRAYDTFLLGVANALKEPNVKTPEQRRRAVQTFQYFIKEFRDKIDSPELEIRDLAMGIRGYGIFANIFG
;
A
#
# COMPACT_ATOMS: atom_id res chain seq x y z
N MET A 1 27.05 -6.31 38.35
CA MET A 1 25.66 -6.62 38.76
C MET A 1 24.66 -6.21 37.68
N THR A 2 24.96 -6.37 36.39
CA THR A 2 24.29 -5.55 35.35
C THR A 2 23.91 -6.27 34.06
N GLU A 3 24.21 -7.57 33.89
CA GLU A 3 23.90 -8.29 32.64
C GLU A 3 22.86 -9.39 32.84
N SER A 4 23.00 -10.21 33.89
CA SER A 4 22.05 -11.28 34.22
C SER A 4 20.69 -10.78 34.71
N SER A 5 20.60 -9.55 35.24
CA SER A 5 19.36 -9.01 35.81
C SER A 5 18.41 -8.43 34.77
N ALA A 6 18.92 -8.01 33.60
CA ALA A 6 18.10 -7.43 32.54
C ALA A 6 17.43 -8.53 31.69
N THR A 7 18.17 -9.58 31.31
CA THR A 7 17.62 -10.77 30.64
C THR A 7 16.61 -11.50 31.52
N SER A 8 16.89 -11.65 32.82
CA SER A 8 15.93 -12.27 33.74
C SER A 8 14.60 -11.51 33.78
N ASN A 9 14.61 -10.19 33.60
CA ASN A 9 13.37 -9.40 33.62
C ASN A 9 12.50 -9.66 32.38
N PHE A 10 13.09 -9.74 31.18
CA PHE A 10 12.33 -10.05 29.95
C PHE A 10 11.70 -11.44 30.00
N ASP A 11 12.48 -12.45 30.40
CA ASP A 11 11.99 -13.82 30.51
C ASP A 11 10.89 -13.93 31.57
N ASN A 12 10.99 -13.19 32.69
CA ASN A 12 9.96 -13.17 33.72
C ASN A 12 8.62 -12.63 33.21
N TYR A 13 8.60 -11.52 32.45
CA TYR A 13 7.36 -11.01 31.85
C TYR A 13 6.70 -12.04 30.93
N ILE A 14 7.49 -12.73 30.11
CA ILE A 14 7.00 -13.76 29.19
C ILE A 14 6.48 -14.98 29.95
N ILE A 15 7.17 -15.41 31.00
CA ILE A 15 6.73 -16.53 31.84
C ILE A 15 5.39 -16.19 32.51
N GLU A 16 5.27 -14.99 33.07
CA GLU A 16 4.04 -14.53 33.74
C GLU A 16 2.87 -14.41 32.75
N LEU A 17 3.11 -13.96 31.52
CA LEU A 17 2.12 -13.99 30.44
C LEU A 17 1.59 -15.40 30.18
N HIS A 18 2.49 -16.38 30.08
CA HIS A 18 2.09 -17.78 29.90
C HIS A 18 1.29 -18.32 31.08
N ASP A 19 1.67 -17.97 32.30
CA ASP A 19 0.97 -18.42 33.51
C ASP A 19 -0.42 -17.79 33.60
N ASN A 20 -0.57 -16.52 33.21
CA ASN A 20 -1.87 -15.85 33.10
C ASN A 20 -2.75 -16.51 32.04
N LEU A 21 -2.17 -16.93 30.91
CA LEU A 21 -2.88 -17.68 29.88
C LEU A 21 -3.32 -19.08 30.36
N ASP A 22 -2.50 -19.76 31.16
CA ASP A 22 -2.84 -21.05 31.76
C ASP A 22 -4.02 -20.91 32.75
N ARG A 23 -4.12 -19.76 33.41
CA ARG A 23 -5.13 -19.44 34.42
C ARG A 23 -6.24 -18.51 33.92
N LEU A 24 -6.47 -18.48 32.60
CA LEU A 24 -7.38 -17.53 31.92
C LEU A 24 -8.78 -17.44 32.55
N ARG A 25 -9.30 -18.55 33.09
CA ARG A 25 -10.64 -18.61 33.70
C ARG A 25 -10.68 -18.21 35.18
N GLU A 26 -9.52 -18.15 35.83
CA GLU A 26 -9.38 -17.90 37.26
C GLU A 26 -9.08 -16.43 37.55
N ILE A 27 -8.46 -15.75 36.59
CA ILE A 27 -7.95 -14.39 36.75
C ILE A 27 -8.99 -13.40 36.21
N PRO A 28 -9.55 -12.50 37.04
CA PRO A 28 -10.38 -11.40 36.56
C PRO A 28 -9.51 -10.41 35.76
N ASP A 29 -10.07 -9.82 34.72
CA ASP A 29 -9.39 -8.80 33.89
C ASP A 29 -8.04 -9.28 33.33
N VAL A 30 -7.93 -10.57 32.99
CA VAL A 30 -6.71 -11.20 32.49
C VAL A 30 -6.14 -10.52 31.24
N ASP A 31 -6.98 -9.93 30.39
CA ASP A 31 -6.53 -9.15 29.22
C ASP A 31 -5.79 -7.89 29.64
N GLU A 32 -6.27 -7.19 30.66
CA GLU A 32 -5.63 -5.97 31.17
C GLU A 32 -4.30 -6.30 31.84
N GLN A 33 -4.27 -7.37 32.65
CA GLN A 33 -3.04 -7.80 33.31
C GLN A 33 -1.97 -8.22 32.29
N CYS A 34 -2.34 -9.03 31.29
CA CYS A 34 -1.41 -9.40 30.23
C CYS A 34 -0.98 -8.19 29.38
N SER A 35 -1.89 -7.26 29.10
CA SER A 35 -1.60 -6.00 28.42
C SER A 35 -0.55 -5.16 29.18
N VAL A 36 -0.70 -5.00 30.49
CA VAL A 36 0.29 -4.30 31.32
C VAL A 36 1.67 -4.95 31.23
N LEU A 37 1.76 -6.28 31.32
CA LEU A 37 3.03 -7.01 31.18
C LEU A 37 3.71 -6.76 29.83
N ILE A 38 2.92 -6.65 28.75
CA ILE A 38 3.43 -6.32 27.41
C ILE A 38 3.86 -4.87 27.30
N GLY A 39 3.11 -3.95 27.92
CA GLY A 39 3.49 -2.54 28.02
C GLY A 39 4.84 -2.37 28.73
N ASP A 40 5.01 -3.02 29.88
CA ASP A 40 6.25 -2.99 30.66
C ASP A 40 7.43 -3.60 29.87
N LEU A 41 7.19 -4.73 29.18
CA LEU A 41 8.19 -5.35 28.31
C LEU A 41 8.60 -4.41 27.16
N ALA A 42 7.63 -3.78 26.51
CA ALA A 42 7.88 -2.86 25.40
C ALA A 42 8.62 -1.60 25.86
N GLN A 43 8.27 -1.07 27.04
CA GLN A 43 8.96 0.06 27.66
C GLN A 43 10.40 -0.30 28.01
N ALA A 44 10.62 -1.45 28.68
CA ALA A 44 11.95 -1.92 29.04
C ALA A 44 12.87 -2.08 27.82
N TYR A 45 12.33 -2.49 26.67
CA TYR A 45 13.08 -2.52 25.41
C TYR A 45 13.36 -1.13 24.85
N SER A 46 12.37 -0.23 24.90
CA SER A 46 12.43 1.08 24.25
C SER A 46 13.34 2.09 24.95
N GLU A 47 13.59 1.93 26.26
CA GLU A 47 14.44 2.84 27.04
C GLU A 47 15.93 2.74 26.65
N HIS A 48 16.40 1.58 26.17
CA HIS A 48 17.83 1.32 25.93
C HIS A 48 18.17 0.54 24.64
N PRO A 49 17.55 0.81 23.48
CA PRO A 49 17.73 0.01 22.27
C PRO A 49 19.21 -0.01 21.86
N SER A 50 19.84 -1.16 22.04
CA SER A 50 21.24 -1.40 21.67
C SER A 50 21.36 -2.72 20.92
N PRO A 51 22.37 -2.89 20.06
CA PRO A 51 22.56 -4.13 19.32
C PRO A 51 22.62 -5.38 20.21
N MET A 52 23.14 -5.22 21.43
CA MET A 52 23.19 -6.25 22.47
C MET A 52 21.81 -6.57 23.04
N GLN A 53 21.03 -5.55 23.42
CA GLN A 53 19.67 -5.76 23.91
C GLN A 53 18.77 -6.40 22.85
N THR A 54 18.86 -5.96 21.58
CA THR A 54 18.13 -6.60 20.49
C THR A 54 18.51 -8.07 20.34
N ALA A 55 19.79 -8.43 20.48
CA ALA A 55 20.24 -9.83 20.43
C ALA A 55 19.70 -10.66 21.60
N MET A 56 19.66 -10.08 22.80
CA MET A 56 19.09 -10.72 23.99
C MET A 56 17.59 -10.95 23.82
N CYS A 57 16.83 -9.92 23.43
CA CYS A 57 15.39 -10.02 23.21
C CYS A 57 15.02 -11.01 22.10
N LEU A 58 15.84 -11.16 21.06
CA LEU A 58 15.58 -12.16 20.01
C LEU A 58 15.48 -13.58 20.58
N SER A 59 16.37 -13.94 21.51
CA SER A 59 16.32 -15.25 22.17
C SER A 59 15.07 -15.40 23.02
N SER A 60 14.76 -14.41 23.88
CA SER A 60 13.59 -14.45 24.77
C SER A 60 12.26 -14.44 24.01
N LEU A 61 12.16 -13.66 22.93
CA LEU A 61 10.92 -13.52 22.16
C LEU A 61 10.66 -14.72 21.24
N PHE A 62 11.71 -15.33 20.68
CA PHE A 62 11.56 -16.30 19.58
C PHE A 62 12.17 -17.68 19.85
N SER A 63 12.86 -17.89 20.97
CA SER A 63 13.51 -19.16 21.29
C SER A 63 12.95 -19.77 22.58
N GLY A 64 13.13 -21.08 22.77
CA GLY A 64 12.63 -21.80 23.95
C GLY A 64 11.13 -22.15 23.91
N GLN A 65 10.61 -22.77 24.97
CA GLN A 65 9.23 -23.27 25.01
C GLN A 65 8.19 -22.19 25.35
N LYS A 66 8.51 -21.30 26.30
CA LYS A 66 7.67 -20.16 26.70
C LYS A 66 8.26 -18.90 26.05
N ASN A 67 7.68 -18.46 24.94
CA ASN A 67 8.12 -17.31 24.18
C ASN A 67 6.90 -16.58 23.57
N ILE A 68 7.11 -15.39 23.01
CA ILE A 68 5.98 -14.56 22.54
C ILE A 68 5.20 -15.23 21.40
N LEU A 69 5.88 -16.00 20.54
CA LEU A 69 5.25 -16.72 19.43
C LEU A 69 4.41 -17.89 19.92
N THR A 70 4.90 -18.65 20.91
CA THR A 70 4.13 -19.76 21.49
C THR A 70 2.93 -19.23 22.29
N PHE A 71 3.07 -18.09 22.98
CA PHE A 71 1.95 -17.40 23.60
C PHE A 71 0.89 -17.01 22.57
N LEU A 72 1.27 -16.27 21.53
CA LEU A 72 0.35 -15.82 20.47
C LEU A 72 -0.37 -16.98 19.78
N ARG A 73 0.35 -18.07 19.49
CA ARG A 73 -0.23 -19.28 18.91
C ARG A 73 -1.34 -19.84 19.80
N ARG A 74 -1.09 -19.94 21.11
CA ARG A 74 -2.07 -20.46 22.10
C ARG A 74 -3.23 -19.49 22.36
N ALA A 75 -2.96 -18.18 22.30
CA ALA A 75 -3.95 -17.12 22.50
C ALA A 75 -4.81 -16.82 21.25
N SER A 76 -4.45 -17.35 20.08
CA SER A 76 -5.08 -17.03 18.79
C SER A 76 -6.62 -17.16 18.77
N SER A 77 -7.16 -18.20 19.39
CA SER A 77 -8.62 -18.43 19.48
C SER A 77 -9.27 -17.87 20.74
N LYS A 78 -8.50 -17.21 21.62
CA LYS A 78 -9.00 -16.65 22.89
C LYS A 78 -9.51 -15.24 22.65
N ILE A 79 -10.83 -15.08 22.69
CA ILE A 79 -11.50 -13.79 22.46
C ILE A 79 -11.26 -12.82 23.63
N GLU A 80 -10.98 -13.35 24.81
CA GLU A 80 -10.75 -12.63 26.04
C GLU A 80 -9.43 -11.83 25.99
N LEU A 81 -8.45 -12.24 25.18
CA LEU A 81 -7.11 -11.63 25.12
C LEU A 81 -6.95 -10.66 23.95
N LYS A 82 -8.03 -9.97 23.56
CA LYS A 82 -8.03 -9.13 22.37
C LYS A 82 -7.02 -7.98 22.48
N LYS A 83 -7.03 -7.24 23.60
CA LYS A 83 -6.15 -6.09 23.82
C LYS A 83 -4.69 -6.52 23.85
N THR A 84 -4.40 -7.57 24.62
CA THR A 84 -3.07 -8.17 24.71
C THR A 84 -2.51 -8.54 23.34
N LYS A 85 -3.30 -9.23 22.50
CA LYS A 85 -2.86 -9.61 21.15
C LYS A 85 -2.51 -8.38 20.29
N ILE A 86 -3.30 -7.31 20.36
CA ILE A 86 -3.02 -6.08 19.62
C ILE A 86 -1.71 -5.44 20.09
N GLU A 87 -1.49 -5.34 21.40
CA GLU A 87 -0.27 -4.74 21.96
C GLU A 87 0.97 -5.56 21.62
N ILE A 88 0.90 -6.90 21.67
CA ILE A 88 1.99 -7.76 21.22
C ILE A 88 2.29 -7.51 19.74
N LEU A 89 1.28 -7.47 18.88
CA LEU A 89 1.47 -7.25 17.44
C LEU A 89 2.07 -5.85 17.17
N GLN A 90 1.65 -4.82 17.92
CA GLN A 90 2.24 -3.48 17.82
C GLN A 90 3.70 -3.46 18.27
N PHE A 91 4.02 -4.12 19.38
CA PHE A 91 5.40 -4.28 19.84
C PHE A 91 6.24 -5.04 18.82
N LEU A 92 5.74 -6.17 18.29
CA LEU A 92 6.43 -6.97 17.27
C LEU A 92 6.69 -6.16 15.99
N LYS A 93 5.75 -5.32 15.56
CA LYS A 93 5.97 -4.40 14.43
C LYS A 93 7.21 -3.52 14.68
N PHE A 94 7.25 -2.82 15.81
CA PHE A 94 8.39 -1.97 16.17
C PHE A 94 9.69 -2.76 16.34
N PHE A 95 9.61 -3.95 16.94
CA PHE A 95 10.75 -4.80 17.18
C PHE A 95 11.35 -5.31 15.88
N VAL A 96 10.54 -5.76 14.92
CA VAL A 96 11.01 -6.21 13.59
C VAL A 96 11.65 -5.05 12.82
N GLU A 97 11.08 -3.83 12.90
CA GLU A 97 11.70 -2.59 12.39
C GLU A 97 13.11 -2.38 12.94
N THR A 98 13.28 -2.56 14.25
CA THR A 98 14.56 -2.34 14.92
C THR A 98 15.56 -3.47 14.70
N ALA A 99 15.09 -4.73 14.71
CA ALA A 99 15.93 -5.91 14.56
C ALA A 99 16.43 -6.11 13.12
N SER A 100 15.66 -5.64 12.13
CA SER A 100 16.01 -5.72 10.71
C SER A 100 16.41 -7.15 10.32
N ASN A 101 17.52 -7.34 9.58
CA ASN A 101 17.97 -8.64 9.09
C ASN A 101 18.25 -9.69 10.18
N LYS A 102 18.39 -9.29 11.45
CA LYS A 102 18.59 -10.24 12.56
C LYS A 102 17.35 -11.11 12.83
N ILE A 103 16.19 -10.74 12.29
CA ILE A 103 14.96 -11.54 12.43
C ILE A 103 14.91 -12.75 11.49
N LEU A 104 15.73 -12.77 10.43
CA LEU A 104 15.66 -13.77 9.36
C LEU A 104 15.72 -15.24 9.85
N PRO A 105 16.54 -15.62 10.84
CA PRO A 105 16.53 -16.97 11.39
C PRO A 105 15.17 -17.41 11.96
N TYR A 106 14.34 -16.46 12.37
CA TYR A 106 13.01 -16.69 12.96
C TYR A 106 11.87 -16.38 11.98
N ALA A 107 12.18 -15.95 10.75
CA ALA A 107 11.19 -15.40 9.83
C ALA A 107 10.08 -16.39 9.47
N VAL A 108 10.44 -17.64 9.18
CA VAL A 108 9.45 -18.68 8.83
C VAL A 108 8.49 -18.95 9.98
N GLU A 109 9.00 -19.02 11.22
CA GLU A 109 8.17 -19.27 12.41
C GLU A 109 7.27 -18.05 12.72
N LEU A 110 7.84 -16.85 12.71
CA LEU A 110 7.10 -15.60 12.90
C LEU A 110 5.96 -15.49 11.88
N LYS A 111 6.25 -15.65 10.58
CA LYS A 111 5.23 -15.71 9.51
C LYS A 111 4.16 -16.75 9.81
N THR A 112 4.55 -17.94 10.26
CA THR A 112 3.60 -19.02 10.53
C THR A 112 2.64 -18.66 11.66
N VAL A 113 3.14 -18.08 12.76
CA VAL A 113 2.30 -17.63 13.87
C VAL A 113 1.40 -16.46 13.46
N LEU A 114 1.92 -15.51 12.70
CA LEU A 114 1.15 -14.39 12.15
C LEU A 114 -0.03 -14.88 11.28
N LEU A 115 0.20 -15.88 10.42
CA LEU A 115 -0.87 -16.49 9.62
C LEU A 115 -1.87 -17.29 10.46
N ILE A 116 -1.43 -17.91 11.57
CA ILE A 116 -2.36 -18.57 12.50
C ILE A 116 -3.30 -17.53 13.12
N ILE A 117 -2.76 -16.42 13.64
CA ILE A 117 -3.58 -15.33 14.20
C ILE A 117 -4.54 -14.81 13.12
N PHE A 118 -4.03 -14.52 11.92
CA PHE A 118 -4.84 -14.00 10.83
C PHE A 118 -6.03 -14.90 10.45
N ASN A 119 -5.83 -16.22 10.44
CA ASN A 119 -6.82 -17.19 10.00
C ASN A 119 -7.79 -17.63 11.12
N VAL A 120 -7.33 -17.65 12.38
CA VAL A 120 -8.10 -18.19 13.51
C VAL A 120 -8.85 -17.10 14.26
N ASP A 121 -8.28 -15.91 14.39
CA ASP A 121 -8.86 -14.84 15.21
C ASP A 121 -10.16 -14.31 14.59
N SER A 122 -11.18 -14.08 15.42
CA SER A 122 -12.47 -13.55 14.97
C SER A 122 -12.48 -12.02 14.87
N ALA A 123 -11.56 -11.33 15.57
CA ALA A 123 -11.52 -9.88 15.64
C ALA A 123 -10.76 -9.29 14.45
N SER A 124 -11.43 -8.46 13.65
CA SER A 124 -10.87 -7.90 12.41
C SER A 124 -9.69 -6.95 12.63
N ASP A 125 -9.63 -6.26 13.76
CA ASP A 125 -8.53 -5.39 14.15
C ASP A 125 -7.28 -6.17 14.55
N VAL A 126 -7.44 -7.29 15.27
CA VAL A 126 -6.32 -8.22 15.56
C VAL A 126 -5.77 -8.79 14.25
N ARG A 127 -6.65 -9.27 13.36
CA ARG A 127 -6.27 -9.76 12.03
C ARG A 127 -5.58 -8.68 11.19
N ALA A 128 -6.04 -7.43 11.26
CA ALA A 128 -5.45 -6.31 10.53
C ALA A 128 -4.05 -5.97 11.05
N ALA A 129 -3.80 -6.06 12.36
CA ALA A 129 -2.51 -5.77 12.99
C ALA A 129 -1.38 -6.71 12.55
N VAL A 130 -1.69 -7.84 11.92
CA VAL A 130 -0.71 -8.77 11.34
C VAL A 130 -0.02 -8.21 10.09
N PHE A 131 -0.73 -7.44 9.26
CA PHE A 131 -0.24 -7.04 7.94
C PHE A 131 1.02 -6.16 7.96
N PRO A 132 1.17 -5.16 8.85
CA PRO A 132 2.40 -4.37 8.90
C PRO A 132 3.64 -5.23 9.16
N ILE A 133 3.54 -6.21 10.07
CA ILE A 133 4.63 -7.10 10.43
C ILE A 133 4.95 -8.03 9.25
N LEU A 134 3.93 -8.64 8.64
CA LEU A 134 4.13 -9.50 7.46
C LEU A 134 4.75 -8.74 6.29
N SER A 135 4.27 -7.53 6.01
CA SER A 135 4.77 -6.70 4.90
C SER A 135 6.25 -6.41 5.05
N GLN A 136 6.66 -6.02 6.25
CA GLN A 136 8.06 -5.79 6.56
C GLN A 136 8.89 -7.08 6.52
N LEU A 137 8.36 -8.17 7.06
CA LEU A 137 9.04 -9.45 7.06
C LEU A 137 9.29 -9.93 5.62
N MET A 138 8.33 -9.73 4.71
CA MET A 138 8.46 -10.05 3.29
C MET A 138 9.52 -9.20 2.59
N GLU A 139 9.57 -7.90 2.89
CA GLU A 139 10.62 -7.01 2.37
C GLU A 139 12.02 -7.46 2.81
N LEU A 140 12.20 -7.77 4.10
CA LEU A 140 13.49 -8.24 4.62
C LEU A 140 13.89 -9.62 4.10
N SER A 141 12.90 -10.47 3.80
CA SER A 141 13.11 -11.85 3.38
C SER A 141 13.24 -12.01 1.86
N ALA A 142 13.26 -10.92 1.09
CA ALA A 142 13.47 -10.99 -0.35
C ALA A 142 14.85 -11.63 -0.65
N GLY A 143 14.87 -12.73 -1.41
CA GLY A 143 16.07 -13.52 -1.68
C GLY A 143 16.48 -14.49 -0.57
N PHE A 144 15.67 -14.66 0.48
CA PHE A 144 15.89 -15.66 1.53
C PHE A 144 15.19 -16.98 1.18
N PRO A 145 15.93 -18.07 0.86
CA PRO A 145 15.34 -19.29 0.26
C PRO A 145 14.22 -19.94 1.07
N ASP A 146 14.35 -19.95 2.40
CA ASP A 146 13.33 -20.57 3.26
C ASP A 146 11.99 -19.82 3.16
N MET A 147 12.03 -18.50 2.99
CA MET A 147 10.81 -17.71 2.82
C MET A 147 10.23 -17.84 1.41
N GLU A 148 11.07 -17.93 0.38
CA GLU A 148 10.64 -18.12 -1.02
C GLU A 148 9.75 -19.37 -1.19
N SER A 149 10.08 -20.45 -0.47
CA SER A 149 9.30 -21.69 -0.47
C SER A 149 7.87 -21.56 0.11
N GLU A 150 7.60 -20.48 0.85
CA GLU A 150 6.34 -20.25 1.56
C GLU A 150 5.42 -19.25 0.83
N ILE A 151 5.92 -18.53 -0.18
CA ILE A 151 5.20 -17.46 -0.88
C ILE A 151 3.93 -17.96 -1.56
N ASP A 152 3.97 -19.13 -2.21
CA ASP A 152 2.81 -19.69 -2.90
C ASP A 152 1.64 -19.95 -1.95
N LYS A 153 1.92 -20.54 -0.77
CA LYS A 153 0.90 -20.81 0.25
C LYS A 153 0.32 -19.52 0.80
N MET A 154 1.15 -18.48 0.97
CA MET A 154 0.69 -17.16 1.42
C MET A 154 -0.20 -16.50 0.36
N ALA A 155 0.25 -16.49 -0.90
CA ALA A 155 -0.50 -15.91 -2.01
C ALA A 155 -1.89 -16.54 -2.12
N THR A 156 -1.99 -17.88 -2.09
CA THR A 156 -3.30 -18.56 -2.14
C THR A 156 -4.17 -18.23 -0.93
N THR A 157 -3.60 -18.18 0.28
CA THR A 157 -4.32 -17.81 1.51
C THR A 157 -4.98 -16.43 1.39
N PHE A 158 -4.27 -15.42 0.88
CA PHE A 158 -4.80 -14.07 0.73
C PHE A 158 -5.69 -13.89 -0.51
N LEU A 159 -5.43 -14.63 -1.58
CA LEU A 159 -6.34 -14.70 -2.74
C LEU A 159 -7.71 -15.26 -2.34
N ASP A 160 -7.75 -16.26 -1.45
CA ASP A 160 -8.99 -16.80 -0.93
C ASP A 160 -9.80 -15.77 -0.14
N GLN A 161 -9.16 -14.84 0.58
CA GLN A 161 -9.84 -13.78 1.33
C GLN A 161 -10.65 -12.83 0.43
N ILE A 162 -10.15 -12.58 -0.78
CA ILE A 162 -10.79 -11.68 -1.75
C ILE A 162 -11.68 -12.43 -2.75
N GLY A 163 -11.44 -13.73 -2.94
CA GLY A 163 -12.20 -14.64 -3.80
C GLY A 163 -13.20 -15.49 -3.00
N LEU A 164 -12.81 -16.73 -2.68
CA LEU A 164 -13.70 -17.75 -2.10
C LEU A 164 -14.37 -17.33 -0.78
N GLN A 165 -13.64 -16.61 0.07
CA GLN A 165 -14.10 -16.15 1.39
C GLN A 165 -14.57 -14.70 1.36
N SER A 166 -14.73 -14.10 0.17
CA SER A 166 -15.04 -12.68 0.03
C SER A 166 -16.32 -12.28 0.77
N SER A 167 -17.37 -13.11 0.75
CA SER A 167 -18.63 -12.79 1.43
C SER A 167 -18.53 -12.74 2.97
N LYS A 168 -17.54 -13.41 3.56
CA LYS A 168 -17.31 -13.49 5.02
C LYS A 168 -16.21 -12.54 5.50
N THR A 169 -15.49 -11.91 4.57
CA THR A 169 -14.33 -11.08 4.86
C THR A 169 -14.73 -9.61 4.91
N THR A 170 -14.28 -8.89 5.92
CA THR A 170 -14.56 -7.46 6.06
C THR A 170 -13.85 -6.63 4.99
N ALA A 171 -14.36 -5.45 4.66
CA ALA A 171 -13.74 -4.55 3.68
C ALA A 171 -12.29 -4.20 4.02
N THR A 172 -11.98 -3.97 5.30
CA THR A 172 -10.62 -3.71 5.77
C THR A 172 -9.67 -4.85 5.44
N ILE A 173 -10.05 -6.09 5.75
CA ILE A 173 -9.20 -7.26 5.51
C ILE A 173 -9.03 -7.53 4.01
N LYS A 174 -10.06 -7.31 3.19
CA LYS A 174 -9.93 -7.39 1.73
C LYS A 174 -8.93 -6.37 1.19
N GLY A 175 -9.05 -5.11 1.62
CA GLY A 175 -8.12 -4.05 1.22
C GLY A 175 -6.67 -4.39 1.60
N LEU A 176 -6.44 -4.80 2.84
CA LEU A 176 -5.10 -5.21 3.29
C LEU A 176 -4.57 -6.45 2.54
N SER A 177 -5.44 -7.42 2.24
CA SER A 177 -5.06 -8.60 1.45
C SER A 177 -4.67 -8.22 0.01
N LEU A 178 -5.38 -7.30 -0.63
CA LEU A 178 -5.04 -6.77 -1.96
C LEU A 178 -3.68 -6.05 -1.95
N ALA A 179 -3.46 -5.17 -0.98
CA ALA A 179 -2.20 -4.45 -0.82
C ALA A 179 -1.03 -5.44 -0.60
N PHE A 180 -1.23 -6.43 0.26
CA PHE A 180 -0.23 -7.45 0.55
C PHE A 180 0.09 -8.34 -0.64
N LEU A 181 -0.92 -8.75 -1.43
CA LEU A 181 -0.70 -9.50 -2.67
C LEU A 181 0.12 -8.69 -3.69
N GLY A 182 -0.12 -7.38 -3.78
CA GLY A 182 0.73 -6.48 -4.56
C GLY A 182 2.16 -6.42 -4.02
N LEU A 183 2.34 -6.36 -2.70
CA LEU A 183 3.65 -6.37 -2.06
C LEU A 183 4.44 -7.65 -2.39
N LEU A 184 3.78 -8.81 -2.43
CA LEU A 184 4.40 -10.05 -2.90
C LEU A 184 4.84 -9.94 -4.36
N CYS A 185 4.07 -9.26 -5.23
CA CYS A 185 4.49 -9.01 -6.62
C CYS A 185 5.76 -8.15 -6.72
N LYS A 186 5.98 -7.22 -5.78
CA LYS A 186 7.18 -6.39 -5.73
C LYS A 186 8.42 -7.18 -5.29
N TYR A 187 8.32 -7.98 -4.23
CA TYR A 187 9.50 -8.62 -3.62
C TYR A 187 9.74 -10.07 -4.09
N PHE A 188 8.70 -10.77 -4.58
CA PHE A 188 8.77 -12.16 -5.03
C PHE A 188 8.14 -12.35 -6.43
N PRO A 189 8.58 -11.61 -7.46
CA PRO A 189 7.95 -11.61 -8.78
C PRO A 189 7.93 -12.98 -9.47
N GLU A 190 8.98 -13.80 -9.30
CA GLU A 190 9.05 -15.12 -9.94
C GLU A 190 7.96 -16.08 -9.44
N HIS A 191 7.64 -16.04 -8.14
CA HIS A 191 6.56 -16.84 -7.55
C HIS A 191 5.18 -16.27 -7.91
N MET A 192 5.07 -14.94 -7.97
CA MET A 192 3.80 -14.26 -8.24
C MET A 192 3.40 -14.25 -9.72
N ARG A 193 4.31 -14.59 -10.65
CA ARG A 193 4.05 -14.56 -12.11
C ARG A 193 2.78 -15.30 -12.52
N LYS A 194 2.52 -16.48 -11.94
CA LYS A 194 1.32 -17.29 -12.25
C LYS A 194 0.01 -16.72 -11.71
N TYR A 195 0.08 -15.79 -10.75
CA TYR A 195 -1.08 -15.14 -10.14
C TYR A 195 -1.29 -13.71 -10.64
N ALA A 196 -0.26 -13.08 -11.19
CA ALA A 196 -0.23 -11.66 -11.55
C ALA A 196 -1.33 -11.26 -12.56
N ASP A 197 -1.23 -11.74 -13.80
CA ASP A 197 -2.16 -11.47 -14.90
C ASP A 197 -2.70 -12.80 -15.44
N PRO A 198 -4.02 -12.98 -15.63
CA PRO A 198 -5.10 -12.00 -15.46
C PRO A 198 -5.75 -11.97 -14.08
N LEU A 199 -5.36 -12.89 -13.19
CA LEU A 199 -6.10 -13.11 -11.94
C LEU A 199 -6.02 -11.89 -11.01
N LEU A 200 -4.83 -11.52 -10.54
CA LEU A 200 -4.67 -10.49 -9.52
C LEU A 200 -4.91 -9.09 -10.10
N LEU A 201 -4.37 -8.79 -11.28
CA LEU A 201 -4.65 -7.55 -12.00
C LEU A 201 -6.16 -7.36 -12.22
N GLY A 202 -6.86 -8.42 -12.63
CA GLY A 202 -8.31 -8.40 -12.79
C GLY A 202 -9.06 -8.05 -11.50
N GLN A 203 -8.61 -8.53 -10.33
CA GLN A 203 -9.21 -8.16 -9.04
C GLN A 203 -8.97 -6.68 -8.71
N PHE A 204 -7.75 -6.17 -8.89
CA PHE A 204 -7.47 -4.75 -8.66
C PHE A 204 -8.36 -3.85 -9.53
N LEU A 205 -8.43 -4.13 -10.83
CA LEU A 205 -9.22 -3.34 -11.77
C LEU A 205 -10.72 -3.47 -11.51
N LYS A 206 -11.20 -4.64 -11.09
CA LYS A 206 -12.59 -4.85 -10.71
C LYS A 206 -12.97 -3.95 -9.53
N TYR A 207 -12.23 -4.04 -8.42
CA TYR A 207 -12.55 -3.26 -7.23
C TYR A 207 -12.40 -1.76 -7.47
N LEU A 208 -11.37 -1.31 -8.19
CA LEU A 208 -11.23 0.10 -8.54
C LEU A 208 -12.37 0.60 -9.43
N HIS A 209 -12.81 -0.20 -10.41
CA HIS A 209 -13.94 0.16 -11.25
C HIS A 209 -15.24 0.28 -10.45
N GLU A 210 -15.54 -0.67 -9.57
CA GLU A 210 -16.74 -0.65 -8.73
C GLU A 210 -16.82 0.63 -7.87
N HIS A 211 -15.68 1.12 -7.38
CA HIS A 211 -15.63 2.28 -6.48
C HIS A 211 -15.50 3.63 -7.18
N LEU A 212 -14.59 3.73 -8.13
CA LEU A 212 -14.24 4.99 -8.77
C LEU A 212 -15.11 5.29 -10.00
N VAL A 213 -15.86 4.30 -10.49
CA VAL A 213 -16.70 4.46 -11.69
C VAL A 213 -18.19 4.34 -11.40
N ARG A 214 -18.59 3.29 -10.68
CA ARG A 214 -20.02 3.06 -10.39
C ARG A 214 -20.53 3.93 -9.25
N ASP A 215 -19.65 4.58 -8.48
CA ASP A 215 -19.95 5.39 -7.29
C ASP A 215 -20.74 4.59 -6.24
N VAL A 216 -20.40 3.31 -6.03
CA VAL A 216 -21.09 2.47 -5.03
C VAL A 216 -20.74 2.98 -3.62
N VAL A 217 -21.75 3.55 -2.94
CA VAL A 217 -21.59 4.45 -1.78
C VAL A 217 -21.17 3.77 -0.46
N LYS A 218 -21.23 2.44 -0.32
CA LYS A 218 -21.10 1.79 1.00
C LYS A 218 -19.70 1.23 1.27
N PHE A 219 -18.94 1.88 2.16
CA PHE A 219 -17.80 1.34 2.95
C PHE A 219 -16.61 0.68 2.25
N GLU A 220 -16.62 0.53 0.93
CA GLU A 220 -15.61 -0.22 0.19
C GLU A 220 -14.43 0.65 -0.29
N MET A 221 -14.35 1.91 0.15
CA MET A 221 -13.18 2.79 -0.08
C MET A 221 -11.88 2.19 0.48
N LEU A 222 -11.95 1.38 1.54
CA LEU A 222 -10.81 0.62 2.07
C LEU A 222 -10.32 -0.44 1.08
N ILE A 223 -11.25 -1.09 0.36
CA ILE A 223 -10.90 -2.06 -0.68
C ILE A 223 -10.26 -1.35 -1.86
N ALA A 224 -10.83 -0.23 -2.29
CA ALA A 224 -10.26 0.59 -3.37
C ALA A 224 -8.86 1.11 -3.01
N SER A 225 -8.66 1.60 -1.78
CA SER A 225 -7.35 2.05 -1.30
C SER A 225 -6.34 0.90 -1.32
N GLY A 226 -6.72 -0.28 -0.81
CA GLY A 226 -5.86 -1.46 -0.82
C GLY A 226 -5.58 -2.00 -2.23
N ALA A 227 -6.55 -1.92 -3.14
CA ALA A 227 -6.36 -2.27 -4.54
C ALA A 227 -5.40 -1.30 -5.25
N MET A 228 -5.53 -0.01 -4.98
CA MET A 228 -4.63 1.02 -5.51
C MET A 228 -3.21 0.81 -4.97
N GLU A 229 -3.05 0.59 -3.67
CA GLU A 229 -1.76 0.28 -3.05
C GLU A 229 -1.15 -1.00 -3.61
N GLY A 230 -1.96 -2.05 -3.78
CA GLY A 230 -1.55 -3.29 -4.43
C GLY A 230 -1.04 -3.06 -5.86
N LEU A 231 -1.67 -2.18 -6.63
CA LEU A 231 -1.19 -1.79 -7.96
C LEU A 231 0.16 -1.07 -7.91
N ILE A 232 0.40 -0.19 -6.94
CA ILE A 232 1.69 0.50 -6.79
C ILE A 232 2.82 -0.54 -6.69
N TYR A 233 2.64 -1.57 -5.87
CA TYR A 233 3.64 -2.62 -5.72
C TYR A 233 3.70 -3.56 -6.94
N TYR A 234 2.55 -3.91 -7.51
CA TYR A 234 2.45 -4.76 -8.71
C TYR A 234 3.24 -4.18 -9.89
N LEU A 235 3.08 -2.87 -10.14
CA LEU A 235 3.65 -2.15 -11.28
C LEU A 235 5.19 -2.07 -11.26
N VAL A 236 5.84 -2.44 -10.15
CA VAL A 236 7.30 -2.49 -10.06
C VAL A 236 7.89 -3.55 -11.00
N ASN A 237 7.25 -4.73 -11.07
CA ASN A 237 7.75 -5.86 -11.85
C ASN A 237 6.80 -6.33 -12.95
N PHE A 238 5.53 -5.91 -12.91
CA PHE A 238 4.50 -6.34 -13.85
C PHE A 238 3.86 -5.15 -14.53
N VAL A 239 3.93 -5.10 -15.87
CA VAL A 239 3.31 -4.05 -16.66
C VAL A 239 2.05 -4.60 -17.33
N PRO A 240 0.85 -4.05 -17.05
CA PRO A 240 -0.39 -4.42 -17.71
C PRO A 240 -0.33 -4.27 -19.23
N SER A 241 -1.16 -5.04 -19.94
CA SER A 241 -1.30 -4.89 -21.40
C SER A 241 -1.71 -3.47 -21.78
N ALA A 242 -0.97 -2.89 -22.73
CA ALA A 242 -1.31 -1.62 -23.38
C ALA A 242 -2.27 -1.79 -24.57
N VAL A 243 -2.65 -3.04 -24.89
CA VAL A 243 -3.55 -3.36 -26.01
C VAL A 243 -5.02 -3.31 -25.54
N PRO A 244 -5.91 -2.57 -26.24
CA PRO A 244 -7.33 -2.55 -25.92
C PRO A 244 -7.98 -3.94 -26.03
N ILE A 245 -8.94 -4.21 -25.16
CA ILE A 245 -9.72 -5.45 -25.20
C ILE A 245 -10.70 -5.36 -26.39
N GLN A 246 -10.73 -6.37 -27.27
CA GLN A 246 -11.56 -6.35 -28.48
C GLN A 246 -13.04 -6.10 -28.16
N GLN A 247 -13.66 -5.16 -28.90
CA GLN A 247 -15.04 -4.72 -28.72
C GLN A 247 -16.04 -5.87 -28.96
N THR A 248 -16.90 -6.15 -27.98
CA THR A 248 -18.22 -6.74 -28.27
C THR A 248 -19.17 -5.63 -28.73
N THR A 249 -19.78 -5.84 -29.89
CA THR A 249 -20.57 -4.87 -30.66
C THR A 249 -21.68 -4.21 -29.83
N LEU A 250 -21.60 -2.88 -29.65
CA LEU A 250 -22.62 -2.11 -28.93
C LEU A 250 -23.87 -1.93 -29.79
N ASN A 251 -25.01 -2.48 -29.37
CA ASN A 251 -26.30 -2.26 -30.02
C ASN A 251 -26.87 -0.90 -29.55
N ARG A 252 -27.02 0.04 -30.48
CA ARG A 252 -27.41 1.44 -30.18
C ARG A 252 -28.92 1.58 -30.05
N ASN A 253 -29.43 1.77 -28.83
CA ASN A 253 -30.67 2.51 -28.57
C ASN A 253 -30.39 3.47 -27.41
N LYS A 254 -30.67 4.77 -27.59
CA LYS A 254 -30.22 5.88 -26.71
C LYS A 254 -31.35 6.40 -25.81
N THR A 255 -31.07 6.48 -24.52
CA THR A 255 -31.75 7.19 -23.42
C THR A 255 -30.69 7.77 -22.46
N LYS A 256 -31.03 8.70 -21.56
CA LYS A 256 -30.05 9.41 -20.71
C LYS A 256 -29.31 8.53 -19.69
N ASP A 257 -29.89 7.41 -19.26
CA ASP A 257 -29.19 6.38 -18.46
C ASP A 257 -28.08 5.68 -19.26
N ASP A 258 -28.09 5.81 -20.60
CA ASP A 258 -27.07 5.23 -21.44
C ASP A 258 -25.77 6.02 -21.42
N GLU A 259 -25.73 7.32 -21.08
CA GLU A 259 -24.46 8.07 -21.09
C GLU A 259 -23.48 7.64 -19.99
N LYS A 260 -23.97 7.42 -18.76
CA LYS A 260 -23.13 6.86 -17.68
C LYS A 260 -22.69 5.46 -18.08
N ARG A 261 -23.62 4.58 -18.49
CA ARG A 261 -23.34 3.21 -18.92
C ARG A 261 -22.35 3.13 -20.11
N ILE A 262 -22.48 4.01 -21.10
CA ILE A 262 -21.56 4.12 -22.25
C ILE A 262 -20.16 4.51 -21.77
N LYS A 263 -20.04 5.48 -20.85
CA LYS A 263 -18.73 5.86 -20.27
C LYS A 263 -18.13 4.71 -19.44
N GLU A 264 -18.94 3.98 -18.67
CA GLU A 264 -18.48 2.81 -17.92
C GLU A 264 -17.96 1.70 -18.85
N GLU A 265 -18.72 1.40 -19.91
CA GLU A 265 -18.38 0.36 -20.88
C GLU A 265 -17.16 0.76 -21.70
N GLN A 266 -17.04 2.02 -22.09
CA GLN A 266 -15.86 2.54 -22.77
C GLN A 266 -14.60 2.31 -21.93
N ILE A 267 -14.65 2.59 -20.62
CA ILE A 267 -13.53 2.33 -19.70
C ILE A 267 -13.19 0.83 -19.62
N ARG A 268 -14.17 -0.07 -19.73
CA ARG A 268 -13.91 -1.52 -19.70
C ARG A 268 -13.21 -2.04 -20.97
N CYS A 269 -13.45 -1.39 -22.11
CA CYS A 269 -12.83 -1.72 -23.38
C CYS A 269 -11.42 -1.13 -23.55
N GLU A 270 -11.04 -0.15 -22.72
CA GLU A 270 -9.67 0.38 -22.69
C GLU A 270 -8.65 -0.71 -22.31
N SER A 271 -7.40 -0.50 -22.69
CA SER A 271 -6.30 -1.36 -22.24
C SER A 271 -6.20 -1.34 -20.71
N ASP A 272 -5.73 -2.43 -20.11
CA ASP A 272 -5.61 -2.50 -18.66
C ASP A 272 -4.67 -1.42 -18.12
N LEU A 273 -3.61 -1.06 -18.86
CA LEU A 273 -2.73 0.05 -18.49
C LEU A 273 -3.47 1.41 -18.50
N LYS A 274 -4.32 1.68 -19.49
CA LYS A 274 -5.15 2.89 -19.53
C LYS A 274 -6.19 2.88 -18.40
N ARG A 275 -6.73 1.72 -18.04
CA ARG A 275 -7.67 1.60 -16.91
C ARG A 275 -6.99 1.95 -15.58
N VAL A 276 -5.78 1.46 -15.34
CA VAL A 276 -4.96 1.85 -14.17
C VAL A 276 -4.79 3.37 -14.13
N TYR A 277 -4.41 3.99 -15.25
CA TYR A 277 -4.29 5.44 -15.36
C TYR A 277 -5.59 6.16 -14.98
N ILE A 278 -6.71 5.78 -15.59
CA ILE A 278 -8.03 6.38 -15.33
C ILE A 278 -8.40 6.28 -13.84
N TYR A 279 -8.16 5.13 -13.21
CA TYR A 279 -8.46 4.95 -11.80
C TYR A 279 -7.55 5.78 -10.90
N ALA A 280 -6.25 5.87 -11.19
CA ALA A 280 -5.34 6.76 -10.46
C ALA A 280 -5.76 8.23 -10.58
N SER A 281 -6.11 8.69 -11.79
CA SER A 281 -6.62 10.04 -12.04
C SER A 281 -7.88 10.34 -11.22
N ARG A 282 -8.85 9.40 -11.19
CA ARG A 282 -10.08 9.58 -10.40
C ARG A 282 -9.84 9.58 -8.89
N ALA A 283 -8.87 8.79 -8.41
CA ALA A 283 -8.51 8.74 -7.01
C ALA A 283 -7.94 10.08 -6.50
N ILE A 284 -7.19 10.82 -7.32
CA ILE A 284 -6.66 12.14 -6.93
C ILE A 284 -7.66 13.29 -7.17
N GLN A 285 -8.69 13.06 -7.99
CA GLN A 285 -9.77 14.01 -8.25
C GLN A 285 -10.85 14.02 -7.16
N THR A 286 -10.85 13.06 -6.24
CA THR A 286 -11.84 12.98 -5.16
C THR A 286 -11.56 14.08 -4.12
N GLN A 287 -12.36 15.15 -4.13
CA GLN A 287 -12.12 16.36 -3.34
C GLN A 287 -12.63 16.29 -1.88
N ASP A 288 -13.26 15.20 -1.46
CA ASP A 288 -13.78 15.10 -0.09
C ASP A 288 -12.67 14.70 0.89
N GLN A 289 -12.08 15.72 1.52
CA GLN A 289 -10.98 15.65 2.48
C GLN A 289 -11.44 15.30 3.90
N THR A 290 -12.74 15.23 4.18
CA THR A 290 -13.26 15.03 5.55
C THR A 290 -13.31 13.55 5.96
N ASN A 291 -13.26 12.63 5.00
CA ASN A 291 -13.36 11.19 5.25
C ASN A 291 -11.97 10.52 5.20
N LEU A 292 -11.50 10.00 6.34
CA LEU A 292 -10.20 9.32 6.48
C LEU A 292 -9.98 8.18 5.45
N ASN A 293 -11.05 7.47 5.06
CA ASN A 293 -10.93 6.37 4.07
C ASN A 293 -10.79 6.90 2.64
N ARG A 294 -11.41 8.05 2.32
CA ARG A 294 -11.19 8.73 1.03
C ARG A 294 -9.78 9.31 0.95
N TYR A 295 -9.27 9.76 2.09
CA TYR A 295 -7.91 10.27 2.21
C TYR A 295 -6.83 9.21 1.94
N ALA A 296 -7.04 7.97 2.40
CA ALA A 296 -6.13 6.85 2.11
C ALA A 296 -6.07 6.53 0.60
N LEU A 297 -7.23 6.52 -0.08
CA LEU A 297 -7.30 6.30 -1.52
C LEU A 297 -6.61 7.41 -2.33
N VAL A 298 -6.78 8.68 -1.94
CA VAL A 298 -6.05 9.81 -2.54
C VAL A 298 -4.54 9.63 -2.39
N LYS A 299 -4.07 9.30 -1.17
CA LYS A 299 -2.65 9.05 -0.91
C LYS A 299 -2.10 7.95 -1.82
N ALA A 300 -2.82 6.84 -1.96
CA ALA A 300 -2.42 5.75 -2.86
C ALA A 300 -2.42 6.20 -4.33
N GLY A 301 -3.41 6.98 -4.77
CA GLY A 301 -3.43 7.54 -6.13
C GLY A 301 -2.23 8.47 -6.41
N LEU A 302 -1.90 9.36 -5.48
CA LEU A 302 -0.72 10.24 -5.59
C LEU A 302 0.58 9.42 -5.60
N GLU A 303 0.69 8.41 -4.75
CA GLU A 303 1.88 7.56 -4.68
C GLU A 303 2.05 6.73 -5.97
N LEU A 304 0.96 6.28 -6.59
CA LEU A 304 1.00 5.64 -7.90
C LEU A 304 1.59 6.58 -8.96
N PHE A 305 1.15 7.84 -9.02
CA PHE A 305 1.78 8.83 -9.91
C PHE A 305 3.24 9.09 -9.54
N ALA A 306 3.57 9.19 -8.26
CA ALA A 306 4.94 9.43 -7.80
C ALA A 306 5.92 8.34 -8.28
N GLN A 307 5.50 7.08 -8.31
CA GLN A 307 6.35 5.95 -8.69
C GLN A 307 6.26 5.59 -10.18
N HIS A 308 5.09 5.73 -10.79
CA HIS A 308 4.77 5.06 -12.07
C HIS A 308 4.29 6.00 -13.18
N SER A 309 4.33 7.33 -13.01
CA SER A 309 3.85 8.28 -14.05
C SER A 309 4.48 8.03 -15.44
N THR A 310 5.73 7.58 -15.49
CA THR A 310 6.44 7.30 -16.75
C THR A 310 5.88 6.10 -17.51
N LEU A 311 5.06 5.24 -16.90
CA LEU A 311 4.36 4.16 -17.60
C LEU A 311 3.18 4.68 -18.44
N PHE A 312 2.67 5.88 -18.13
CA PHE A 312 1.44 6.41 -18.73
C PHE A 312 1.68 7.48 -19.80
N THR A 313 2.90 7.57 -20.36
CA THR A 313 3.28 8.65 -21.31
C THR A 313 2.28 8.85 -22.44
N GLU A 314 1.70 7.77 -22.97
CA GLU A 314 0.69 7.82 -24.04
C GLU A 314 -0.68 8.35 -23.62
N TYR A 315 -0.91 8.55 -22.32
CA TYR A 315 -2.19 8.94 -21.75
C TYR A 315 -2.13 10.31 -21.06
N LEU A 316 -0.95 10.71 -20.59
CA LEU A 316 -0.76 11.98 -19.87
C LEU A 316 -1.12 13.20 -20.72
N TYR A 317 -0.99 13.14 -22.05
CA TYR A 317 -1.30 14.28 -22.93
C TYR A 317 -2.80 14.55 -23.11
N ASP A 318 -3.68 13.62 -22.71
CA ASP A 318 -5.13 13.77 -22.94
C ASP A 318 -5.78 14.71 -21.91
N ASP A 319 -5.34 14.64 -20.64
CA ASP A 319 -5.97 15.28 -19.49
C ASP A 319 -4.96 15.98 -18.56
N TYR A 320 -3.77 16.31 -19.08
CA TYR A 320 -2.72 16.99 -18.32
C TYR A 320 -3.15 18.24 -17.54
N PRO A 321 -4.05 19.14 -18.02
CA PRO A 321 -4.41 20.33 -17.26
C PRO A 321 -5.12 19.97 -15.94
N GLU A 322 -5.99 18.97 -15.99
CA GLU A 322 -6.80 18.58 -14.84
C GLU A 322 -5.97 17.81 -13.81
N ILE A 323 -5.10 16.90 -14.27
CA ILE A 323 -4.16 16.20 -13.38
C ILE A 323 -3.20 17.19 -12.72
N LEU A 324 -2.65 18.14 -13.48
CA LEU A 324 -1.76 19.17 -12.96
C LEU A 324 -2.45 20.02 -11.89
N ARG A 325 -3.72 20.40 -12.11
CA ARG A 325 -4.55 21.13 -11.15
C ARG A 325 -4.69 20.35 -9.84
N CYS A 326 -5.02 19.06 -9.91
CA CYS A 326 -5.13 18.18 -8.75
C CYS A 326 -3.80 18.05 -7.98
N LEU A 327 -2.69 17.78 -8.67
CA LEU A 327 -1.38 17.63 -8.03
C LEU A 327 -0.94 18.91 -7.32
N ARG A 328 -1.22 20.08 -7.90
CA ARG A 328 -0.97 21.38 -7.25
C ARG A 328 -1.82 21.58 -6.00
N ALA A 329 -3.11 21.28 -6.07
CA ALA A 329 -4.00 21.38 -4.91
C ALA A 329 -3.50 20.51 -3.75
N TRP A 330 -3.09 19.27 -4.02
CA TRP A 330 -2.54 18.37 -3.00
C TRP A 330 -1.15 18.79 -2.49
N ASN A 331 -0.32 19.42 -3.34
CA ASN A 331 0.96 19.99 -2.92
C ASN A 331 0.81 21.29 -2.08
N ALA A 332 -0.34 21.94 -2.16
CA ALA A 332 -0.70 23.07 -1.32
C ALA A 332 -1.42 22.68 -0.02
N HIS A 333 -1.63 21.38 0.22
CA HIS A 333 -2.35 20.86 1.37
C HIS A 333 -1.56 21.03 2.69
N ASP A 334 -2.28 21.22 3.81
CA ASP A 334 -1.68 21.47 5.14
C ASP A 334 -0.94 20.25 5.69
N ASN A 335 -1.48 19.05 5.45
CA ASN A 335 -0.83 17.80 5.84
C ASN A 335 0.52 17.60 5.12
N TYR A 336 1.59 17.59 5.92
CA TYR A 336 2.97 17.48 5.44
C TYR A 336 3.25 16.21 4.63
N ASP A 337 2.72 15.06 5.05
CA ASP A 337 2.95 13.78 4.35
C ASP A 337 2.32 13.80 2.96
N VAL A 338 1.09 14.29 2.83
CA VAL A 338 0.42 14.42 1.53
C VAL A 338 1.13 15.41 0.64
N LYS A 339 1.55 16.55 1.18
CA LYS A 339 2.34 17.53 0.44
C LYS A 339 3.62 16.91 -0.13
N LYS A 340 4.35 16.13 0.68
CA LYS A 340 5.57 15.45 0.24
C LYS A 340 5.30 14.44 -0.88
N ILE A 341 4.25 13.63 -0.76
CA ILE A 341 3.86 12.66 -1.79
C ILE A 341 3.42 13.39 -3.08
N ALA A 342 2.59 14.43 -2.94
CA ALA A 342 2.10 15.23 -4.06
C ALA A 342 3.23 15.95 -4.81
N GLN A 343 4.26 16.43 -4.10
CA GLN A 343 5.45 17.00 -4.72
C GLN A 343 6.19 15.96 -5.58
N ARG A 344 6.39 14.75 -5.07
CA ARG A 344 7.01 13.66 -5.85
C ARG A 344 6.14 13.29 -7.06
N ALA A 345 4.83 13.17 -6.87
CA ALA A 345 3.87 12.91 -7.94
C ALA A 345 3.91 14.00 -9.02
N TYR A 346 3.99 15.27 -8.63
CA TYR A 346 4.16 16.41 -9.53
C TYR A 346 5.44 16.29 -10.36
N ASP A 347 6.58 16.02 -9.72
CA ASP A 347 7.87 15.92 -10.40
C ASP A 347 7.89 14.75 -11.41
N THR A 348 7.45 13.57 -10.99
CA THR A 348 7.39 12.37 -11.85
C THR A 348 6.37 12.54 -12.97
N PHE A 349 5.25 13.23 -12.72
CA PHE A 349 4.26 13.57 -13.74
C PHE A 349 4.86 14.49 -14.81
N LEU A 350 5.57 15.56 -14.42
CA LEU A 350 6.26 16.43 -15.38
C LEU A 350 7.28 15.68 -16.21
N LEU A 351 8.04 14.76 -15.60
CA LEU A 351 8.96 13.90 -16.33
C LEU A 351 8.24 12.97 -17.33
N GLY A 352 7.10 12.41 -16.92
CA GLY A 352 6.25 11.59 -17.79
C GLY A 352 5.73 12.39 -18.99
N VAL A 353 5.22 13.60 -18.77
CA VAL A 353 4.80 14.49 -19.86
C VAL A 353 5.98 14.85 -20.76
N ALA A 354 7.11 15.27 -20.20
CA ALA A 354 8.30 15.61 -20.98
C ALA A 354 8.77 14.44 -21.85
N ASN A 355 8.77 13.21 -21.32
CA ASN A 355 9.10 12.02 -22.09
C ASN A 355 8.07 11.76 -23.20
N ALA A 356 6.77 11.96 -22.94
CA ALA A 356 5.73 11.84 -23.97
C ALA A 356 5.90 12.83 -25.13
N LEU A 357 6.52 13.99 -24.88
CA LEU A 357 6.76 15.05 -25.87
C LEU A 357 8.01 14.82 -26.74
N LYS A 358 8.89 13.88 -26.38
CA LYS A 358 10.11 13.59 -27.16
C LYS A 358 9.76 13.06 -28.56
N GLU A 359 10.55 13.44 -29.56
CA GLU A 359 10.32 13.10 -30.97
C GLU A 359 10.03 11.61 -31.26
N PRO A 360 10.71 10.62 -30.63
CA PRO A 360 10.44 9.20 -30.87
C PRO A 360 9.00 8.77 -30.53
N ASN A 361 8.33 9.50 -29.64
CA ASN A 361 6.96 9.22 -29.17
C ASN A 361 5.90 9.97 -29.97
N VAL A 362 6.31 10.88 -30.87
CA VAL A 362 5.43 11.73 -31.67
C VAL A 362 5.48 11.28 -33.13
N LYS A 363 4.58 10.34 -33.49
CA LYS A 363 4.62 9.66 -34.79
C LYS A 363 3.68 10.31 -35.82
N THR A 364 2.53 10.83 -35.39
CA THR A 364 1.52 11.39 -36.30
C THR A 364 1.49 12.93 -36.30
N PRO A 365 0.99 13.58 -37.37
CA PRO A 365 0.79 15.03 -37.40
C PRO A 365 -0.16 15.54 -36.30
N GLU A 366 -1.18 14.75 -35.95
CA GLU A 366 -2.09 15.04 -34.83
C GLU A 366 -1.36 15.03 -33.49
N GLN A 367 -0.54 14.00 -33.24
CA GLN A 367 0.28 13.91 -32.04
C GLN A 367 1.26 15.07 -31.95
N ARG A 368 1.86 15.49 -33.08
CA ARG A 368 2.75 16.64 -33.12
C ARG A 368 2.04 17.93 -32.74
N ARG A 369 0.84 18.16 -33.27
CA ARG A 369 0.02 19.33 -32.90
C ARG A 369 -0.31 19.34 -31.42
N ARG A 370 -0.74 18.20 -30.87
CA ARG A 370 -1.04 18.06 -29.43
C ARG A 370 0.22 18.27 -28.59
N ALA A 371 1.34 17.68 -28.96
CA ALA A 371 2.62 17.83 -28.25
C ALA A 371 3.06 19.29 -28.18
N VAL A 372 2.96 20.04 -29.28
CA VAL A 372 3.26 21.49 -29.30
C VAL A 372 2.32 22.27 -28.37
N GLN A 373 1.01 21.98 -28.40
CA GLN A 373 0.04 22.63 -27.52
C GLN A 373 0.33 22.34 -26.04
N THR A 374 0.59 21.08 -25.69
CA THR A 374 0.96 20.68 -24.34
C THR A 374 2.25 21.36 -23.90
N PHE A 375 3.28 21.38 -24.75
CA PHE A 375 4.53 22.07 -24.47
C PHE A 375 4.30 23.57 -24.19
N GLN A 376 3.56 24.26 -25.06
CA GLN A 376 3.24 25.67 -24.90
C GLN A 376 2.47 25.95 -23.61
N TYR A 377 1.53 25.07 -23.25
CA TYR A 377 0.80 25.17 -21.99
C TYR A 377 1.76 25.12 -20.79
N PHE A 378 2.64 24.12 -20.72
CA PHE A 378 3.57 23.98 -19.59
C PHE A 378 4.58 25.12 -19.52
N ILE A 379 5.12 25.58 -20.65
CA ILE A 379 6.04 26.72 -20.66
C ILE A 379 5.35 28.00 -20.17
N LYS A 380 4.10 28.24 -20.59
CA LYS A 380 3.32 29.37 -20.07
C LYS A 380 3.11 29.23 -18.56
N GLU A 381 2.68 28.06 -18.10
CA GLU A 381 2.46 27.79 -16.67
C GLU A 381 3.71 27.99 -15.82
N PHE A 382 4.89 27.59 -16.31
CA PHE A 382 6.15 27.81 -15.59
C PHE A 382 6.57 29.28 -15.61
N ARG A 383 6.37 29.97 -16.73
CA ARG A 383 6.65 31.40 -16.86
C ARG A 383 5.78 32.21 -15.89
N ASP A 384 4.48 31.95 -15.86
CA ASP A 384 3.53 32.68 -15.02
C ASP A 384 3.90 32.54 -13.51
N LYS A 385 4.48 31.40 -13.11
CA LYS A 385 5.02 31.19 -11.75
C LYS A 385 6.31 31.96 -11.45
N ILE A 386 7.19 32.12 -12.44
CA ILE A 386 8.48 32.84 -12.28
C ILE A 386 8.26 34.35 -12.30
N ASP A 387 7.37 34.83 -13.19
CA ASP A 387 7.11 36.25 -13.44
C ASP A 387 6.07 36.84 -12.44
N SER A 388 5.54 36.04 -11.51
CA SER A 388 4.56 36.51 -10.51
C SER A 388 5.18 37.53 -9.54
N PRO A 389 4.53 38.68 -9.27
CA PRO A 389 5.07 39.71 -8.36
C PRO A 389 5.04 39.30 -6.88
N GLU A 390 4.13 38.38 -6.51
CA GLU A 390 4.00 37.80 -5.16
C GLU A 390 4.70 36.44 -5.14
N LEU A 391 6.03 36.44 -5.13
CA LEU A 391 6.84 35.23 -5.19
C LEU A 391 6.84 34.47 -3.86
N GLU A 392 5.96 33.48 -3.73
CA GLU A 392 6.23 32.38 -2.82
C GLU A 392 7.43 31.57 -3.35
N ILE A 393 8.48 31.40 -2.54
CA ILE A 393 9.71 30.65 -2.87
C ILE A 393 9.38 29.25 -3.45
N ARG A 394 8.29 28.65 -2.96
CA ARG A 394 7.78 27.36 -3.45
C ARG A 394 7.38 27.42 -4.92
N ASP A 395 6.58 28.40 -5.34
CA ASP A 395 6.09 28.49 -6.72
C ASP A 395 7.22 28.79 -7.69
N LEU A 396 8.18 29.63 -7.29
CA LEU A 396 9.41 29.85 -8.02
C LEU A 396 10.20 28.55 -8.24
N ALA A 397 10.41 27.77 -7.17
CA ALA A 397 11.12 26.50 -7.25
C ALA A 397 10.42 25.50 -8.18
N MET A 398 9.08 25.44 -8.16
CA MET A 398 8.30 24.61 -9.08
C MET A 398 8.46 25.06 -10.54
N GLY A 399 8.43 26.37 -10.80
CA GLY A 399 8.64 26.93 -12.14
C GLY A 399 10.04 26.61 -12.70
N ILE A 400 11.09 26.88 -11.92
CA ILE A 400 12.49 26.59 -12.32
C ILE A 400 12.69 25.10 -12.59
N ARG A 401 12.16 24.23 -11.70
CA ARG A 401 12.25 22.78 -11.88
C ARG A 401 11.53 22.32 -13.15
N GLY A 402 10.33 22.83 -13.41
CA GLY A 402 9.57 22.53 -14.62
C GLY A 402 10.33 22.89 -15.90
N TYR A 403 10.93 24.08 -15.95
CA TYR A 403 11.81 24.49 -17.04
C TYR A 403 12.98 23.53 -17.23
N GLY A 404 13.67 23.16 -16.15
CA GLY A 404 14.79 22.23 -16.21
C GLY A 404 14.41 20.86 -16.79
N ILE A 405 13.24 20.33 -16.41
CA ILE A 405 12.75 19.04 -16.94
C ILE A 405 12.41 19.16 -18.44
N PHE A 406 11.73 20.24 -18.85
CA PHE A 406 11.27 20.42 -20.23
C PHE A 406 12.37 20.87 -21.20
N ALA A 407 13.45 21.48 -20.70
CA ALA A 407 14.62 21.79 -21.52
C ALA A 407 15.27 20.52 -22.10
N ASN A 408 15.25 19.42 -21.34
CA ASN A 408 15.79 18.12 -21.75
C ASN A 408 14.94 17.38 -22.81
N ILE A 409 13.87 17.98 -23.31
CA ILE A 409 13.07 17.41 -24.41
C ILE A 409 13.80 17.55 -25.75
N PHE A 410 14.59 18.62 -25.92
CA PHE A 410 15.24 18.98 -27.18
C PHE A 410 16.75 18.67 -27.23
N GLY A 411 17.31 18.16 -26.13
CA GLY A 411 18.68 17.64 -26.07
C GLY A 411 18.68 16.14 -26.25
#